data_AF-A0A060CB98-F1
#
_entry.id   AF-A0A060CB98-F1
#
_cell.length_a   1.000
_cell.length_b   1.000
_cell.length_c   1.000
_cell.angle_alpha   90.00
_cell.angle_beta   90.00
_cell.angle_gamma   90.00
#
_symmetry.space_group_name_H-M   'P 1'
#
loop_
_entity.id
_entity.type
_entity.pdbx_description
1 polymer ?
#
loop_
_entity_poly.entity_id
_entity_poly.type
_entity_poly.pdbx_seq_one_letter_code
_entity_poly.pdbx_strand_id
1 'polypeptide(L)'
;MLTAKQLKWQLRNGPKAKCFRPPYGATNATVQKAIKKAGMRQVLWSIDTLDWTRPGTAKLAKTGRLKAVQNGSIILMHDGGGDRSQTLAALPQLIHDLKARGFTVRALPYC
;
A
#
# COMPACT_ATOMS: atom_id res chain seq x y z
N MET A 1 13.46 -11.48 -3.83
CA MET A 1 13.14 -11.39 -2.39
C MET A 1 14.18 -10.52 -1.69
N LEU A 2 13.82 -9.85 -0.58
CA LEU A 2 14.81 -9.13 0.23
C LEU A 2 15.87 -10.09 0.76
N THR A 3 17.14 -9.68 0.72
CA THR A 3 18.20 -10.37 1.46
C THR A 3 18.04 -10.16 2.96
N ALA A 4 18.64 -11.03 3.77
CA ALA A 4 18.65 -10.87 5.23
C ALA A 4 19.27 -9.53 5.66
N LYS A 5 20.30 -9.07 4.95
CA LYS A 5 20.96 -7.77 5.19
C LYS A 5 20.01 -6.60 4.91
N GLN A 6 19.30 -6.63 3.78
CA GLN A 6 18.31 -5.60 3.42
C GLN A 6 17.15 -5.56 4.42
N LEU A 7 16.60 -6.72 4.79
CA LEU A 7 15.50 -6.80 5.75
C LEU A 7 15.92 -6.25 7.12
N LYS A 8 17.09 -6.66 7.63
CA LYS A 8 17.61 -6.16 8.92
C LYS A 8 17.92 -4.66 8.89
N TRP A 9 18.30 -4.12 7.73
CA TRP A 9 18.50 -2.67 7.58
C TRP A 9 17.15 -1.95 7.63
N GLN A 10 16.15 -2.42 6.88
CA GLN A 10 14.82 -1.82 6.83
C GLN A 10 14.10 -1.85 8.19
N LEU A 11 14.18 -2.98 8.92
CA LEU A 11 13.55 -3.12 10.25
C LEU A 11 14.18 -2.21 11.32
N ARG A 12 15.46 -1.81 11.17
CA ARG A 12 16.17 -0.99 12.14
C ARG A 12 16.13 0.50 11.85
N ASN A 13 16.16 0.88 10.57
CA ASN A 13 16.27 2.28 10.15
C ASN A 13 14.96 2.85 9.60
N GLY A 14 13.91 2.03 9.48
CA GLY A 14 12.58 2.53 9.16
C GLY A 14 11.98 3.35 10.29
N PRO A 15 10.91 4.12 10.02
CA PRO A 15 10.17 4.83 11.06
C PRO A 15 9.64 3.84 12.10
N LYS A 16 9.54 4.29 13.37
CA LYS A 16 8.93 3.49 14.44
C LYS A 16 7.46 3.24 14.08
N ALA A 17 7.14 2.02 13.65
CA ALA A 17 5.81 1.62 13.23
C ALA A 17 5.46 0.24 13.78
N LYS A 18 4.16 -0.02 13.97
CA LYS A 18 3.65 -1.34 14.35
C LYS A 18 3.51 -2.28 13.16
N CYS A 19 3.59 -1.76 11.95
CA CYS A 19 3.36 -2.50 10.72
C CYS A 19 4.55 -2.38 9.76
N PHE A 20 4.77 -3.45 9.00
CA PHE A 20 5.80 -3.53 7.98
C PHE A 20 5.20 -4.06 6.68
N ARG A 21 5.41 -3.33 5.58
CA ARG A 21 5.05 -3.77 4.23
C ARG A 21 6.34 -4.08 3.46
N PRO A 22 6.64 -5.34 3.16
CA PRO A 22 7.83 -5.69 2.38
C PRO A 22 7.81 -5.00 1.01
N PRO A 23 8.92 -4.36 0.57
CA PRO A 23 9.03 -3.80 -0.76
C PRO A 23 8.67 -4.82 -1.83
N TYR A 24 7.95 -4.35 -2.86
CA TYR A 24 7.42 -5.18 -3.96
C TYR A 24 6.47 -6.30 -3.51
N GLY A 25 6.03 -6.31 -2.24
CA GLY A 25 5.28 -7.43 -1.66
C GLY A 25 6.11 -8.70 -1.49
N ALA A 26 7.43 -8.61 -1.65
CA ALA A 26 8.32 -9.76 -1.64
C ALA A 26 8.48 -10.34 -0.23
N THR A 27 7.67 -11.35 0.09
CA THR A 27 7.64 -11.99 1.41
C THR A 27 7.66 -13.52 1.33
N ASN A 28 8.13 -14.15 2.40
CA ASN A 28 8.12 -15.59 2.64
C ASN A 28 8.14 -15.86 4.15
N ALA A 29 8.21 -17.14 4.55
CA ALA A 29 8.27 -17.52 5.97
C ALA A 29 9.43 -16.86 6.73
N THR A 30 10.59 -16.72 6.11
CA THR A 30 11.77 -16.06 6.72
C THR A 30 11.52 -14.58 6.98
N VAL A 31 10.97 -13.86 6.00
CA VAL A 31 10.62 -12.43 6.12
C VAL A 31 9.55 -12.24 7.20
N GLN A 32 8.49 -13.04 7.18
CA GLN A 32 7.41 -13.00 8.17
C GLN A 32 7.92 -13.24 9.59
N LYS A 33 8.80 -14.23 9.78
CA LYS A 33 9.40 -14.52 11.09
C LYS A 33 10.24 -13.36 11.60
N ALA A 34 11.01 -12.71 10.73
CA ALA A 34 11.83 -11.55 11.10
C ALA A 34 10.96 -10.32 11.47
N ILE A 35 9.92 -10.04 10.69
CA ILE A 35 8.95 -8.97 11.00
C ILE A 35 8.29 -9.22 12.37
N LYS A 36 7.82 -10.45 12.62
CA LYS A 36 7.22 -10.83 13.90
C LYS A 36 8.20 -10.69 15.07
N LYS A 37 9.45 -11.12 14.90
CA LYS A 37 10.52 -10.96 15.91
C LYS A 37 10.83 -9.51 16.23
N ALA A 38 10.65 -8.61 15.26
CA ALA A 38 10.79 -7.17 15.45
C ALA A 38 9.54 -6.51 16.08
N GLY A 39 8.56 -7.30 16.52
CA GLY A 39 7.34 -6.80 17.15
C GLY A 39 6.35 -6.13 16.18
N MET A 40 6.55 -6.32 14.87
CA MET A 40 5.73 -5.70 13.83
C MET A 40 4.77 -6.72 13.20
N ARG A 41 3.69 -6.21 12.60
CA ARG A 41 2.75 -6.97 11.78
C ARG A 41 3.05 -6.77 10.30
N GLN A 42 3.12 -7.86 9.54
CA GLN A 42 3.17 -7.75 8.08
C GLN A 42 1.82 -7.29 7.55
N VAL A 43 1.81 -6.24 6.72
CA VAL A 43 0.61 -5.79 6.00
C VAL A 43 0.92 -5.70 4.50
N LEU A 44 0.03 -6.28 3.70
CA LEU A 44 0.02 -6.19 2.23
C LEU A 44 -1.23 -5.43 1.77
N TRP A 45 -1.60 -5.57 0.51
CA TRP A 45 -2.76 -4.93 -0.09
C TRP A 45 -3.65 -5.97 -0.78
N SER A 46 -4.93 -5.65 -0.94
CA SER A 46 -5.87 -6.44 -1.72
C SER A 46 -6.14 -5.81 -3.09
N ILE A 47 -5.99 -4.49 -3.21
CA ILE A 47 -6.20 -3.73 -4.45
C ILE A 47 -4.92 -2.95 -4.76
N ASP A 48 -4.27 -3.29 -5.87
CA ASP A 48 -3.20 -2.47 -6.43
C ASP A 48 -3.77 -1.50 -7.46
N THR A 49 -3.56 -0.20 -7.32
CA THR A 49 -4.04 0.80 -8.29
C THR A 49 -3.19 0.86 -9.56
N LEU A 50 -1.95 0.35 -9.50
CA LEU A 50 -0.92 0.51 -10.53
C LEU A 50 -0.60 1.98 -10.88
N ASP A 51 -0.84 2.89 -9.94
CA ASP A 51 -0.54 4.32 -10.09
C ASP A 51 0.93 4.62 -10.41
N TRP A 52 1.85 3.76 -9.94
CA TRP A 52 3.28 3.84 -10.21
C TRP A 52 3.61 3.81 -11.72
N THR A 53 2.75 3.22 -12.56
CA THR A 53 2.90 3.17 -14.03
C THR A 53 2.65 4.50 -14.73
N ARG A 54 2.11 5.51 -14.02
CA ARG A 54 1.74 6.84 -14.53
C ARG A 54 0.79 6.78 -15.75
N PRO A 55 -0.39 6.16 -15.60
CA PRO A 55 -1.32 5.93 -16.71
C PRO A 55 -2.11 7.18 -17.14
N GLY A 56 -1.92 8.32 -16.46
CA GLY A 56 -2.72 9.55 -16.60
C GLY A 56 -3.80 9.67 -15.52
N THR A 57 -4.05 10.90 -15.04
CA THR A 57 -5.01 11.20 -13.96
C THR A 57 -6.41 10.65 -14.22
N ALA A 58 -6.96 10.89 -15.43
CA ALA A 58 -8.32 10.44 -15.77
C ALA A 58 -8.45 8.91 -15.76
N LYS A 59 -7.42 8.20 -16.25
CA LYS A 59 -7.38 6.73 -16.28
C LYS A 59 -7.23 6.15 -14.87
N LEU A 60 -6.41 6.79 -14.04
CA LEU A 60 -6.27 6.39 -12.64
C LEU A 60 -7.55 6.64 -11.85
N ALA A 61 -8.17 7.82 -11.97
CA ALA A 61 -9.43 8.17 -11.31
C ALA A 61 -10.58 7.22 -11.67
N LYS A 62 -10.62 6.74 -12.91
CA LYS A 62 -11.63 5.78 -13.41
C LYS A 62 -11.12 4.34 -13.44
N THR A 63 -10.11 4.00 -12.63
CA THR A 63 -9.52 2.66 -12.66
C THR A 63 -10.56 1.60 -12.29
N GLY A 64 -10.78 0.65 -13.20
CA GLY A 64 -11.70 -0.47 -12.96
C GLY A 64 -11.29 -1.37 -11.79
N ARG A 65 -10.06 -1.24 -11.30
CA ARG A 65 -9.52 -1.99 -10.16
C ARG A 65 -10.27 -1.70 -8.87
N LEU A 66 -10.85 -0.49 -8.71
CA LEU A 66 -11.66 -0.17 -7.54
C LEU A 66 -13.01 -0.92 -7.51
N LYS A 67 -13.47 -1.52 -8.62
CA LYS A 67 -14.71 -2.31 -8.63
C LYS A 67 -14.62 -3.54 -7.73
N ALA A 68 -13.42 -4.09 -7.53
CA ALA A 68 -13.17 -5.22 -6.64
C ALA A 68 -13.04 -4.85 -5.15
N VAL A 69 -13.17 -3.56 -4.80
CA VAL A 69 -13.17 -3.14 -3.39
C VAL A 69 -14.37 -3.72 -2.66
N GLN A 70 -14.08 -4.37 -1.54
CA GLN A 70 -15.01 -4.90 -0.56
C GLN A 70 -14.61 -4.43 0.85
N ASN A 71 -15.49 -4.63 1.85
CA ASN A 71 -15.18 -4.31 3.24
C ASN A 71 -13.86 -4.99 3.69
N GLY A 72 -12.97 -4.21 4.31
CA GLY A 72 -11.65 -4.66 4.72
C GLY A 72 -10.57 -4.61 3.63
N SER A 73 -10.88 -4.15 2.42
CA SER A 73 -9.88 -3.97 1.37
C SER A 73 -8.80 -2.97 1.76
N ILE A 74 -7.55 -3.26 1.38
CA ILE A 74 -6.40 -2.38 1.56
C ILE A 74 -5.92 -1.97 0.16
N ILE A 75 -5.93 -0.66 -0.11
CA ILE A 75 -5.59 -0.09 -1.42
C ILE A 75 -4.13 0.37 -1.41
N LEU A 76 -3.34 -0.11 -2.38
CA LEU A 76 -1.97 0.32 -2.59
C LEU A 76 -1.90 1.52 -3.56
N MET A 77 -1.22 2.57 -3.11
CA MET A 77 -0.85 3.77 -3.87
C MET A 77 0.57 4.20 -3.50
N HIS A 78 1.16 5.11 -4.28
CA HIS A 78 2.54 5.56 -4.14
C HIS A 78 2.66 7.09 -4.12
N ASP A 79 3.44 7.60 -3.17
CA ASP A 79 3.80 9.02 -3.00
C ASP A 79 5.31 9.28 -3.24
N GLY A 80 6.07 8.24 -3.61
CA GLY A 80 7.52 8.32 -3.87
C GLY A 80 7.96 7.61 -5.16
N GLY A 81 9.28 7.65 -5.43
CA GLY A 81 9.90 6.95 -6.57
C GLY A 81 9.67 7.63 -7.92
N GLY A 82 9.79 8.96 -7.98
CA GLY A 82 9.62 9.78 -9.19
C GLY A 82 8.37 10.66 -9.14
N ASP A 83 7.94 11.16 -10.30
CA ASP A 83 6.74 12.01 -10.42
C ASP A 83 5.45 11.25 -10.06
N ARG A 84 4.70 11.79 -9.09
CA ARG A 84 3.41 11.28 -8.59
C ARG A 84 2.28 12.29 -8.71
N SER A 85 2.43 13.33 -9.53
CA SER A 85 1.40 14.36 -9.80
C SER A 85 0.05 13.75 -10.20
N GLN A 86 0.06 12.70 -11.05
CA GLN A 86 -1.15 12.00 -11.47
C GLN A 86 -1.84 11.26 -10.33
N THR A 87 -1.06 10.64 -9.42
CA THR A 87 -1.59 9.98 -8.22
C THR A 87 -2.28 11.00 -7.31
N LEU A 88 -1.59 12.12 -7.03
CA LEU A 88 -2.11 13.20 -6.19
C LEU A 88 -3.39 13.80 -6.78
N ALA A 89 -3.41 14.03 -8.11
CA ALA A 89 -4.57 14.60 -8.79
C ALA A 89 -5.78 13.65 -8.85
N ALA A 90 -5.55 12.33 -8.93
CA ALA A 90 -6.64 11.34 -8.98
C ALA A 90 -7.22 10.99 -7.61
N LEU A 91 -6.43 11.11 -6.53
CA LEU A 91 -6.79 10.66 -5.19
C LEU A 91 -8.13 11.24 -4.67
N PRO A 92 -8.45 12.54 -4.81
CA PRO A 92 -9.73 13.08 -4.35
C PRO A 92 -10.93 12.39 -5.00
N GLN A 93 -10.89 12.15 -6.31
CA GLN A 93 -11.97 11.47 -7.04
C GLN A 93 -12.11 10.01 -6.60
N LEU A 94 -11.00 9.29 -6.42
CA LEU A 94 -11.03 7.90 -5.94
C LEU A 94 -11.68 7.80 -4.56
N ILE A 95 -11.35 8.72 -3.65
CA ILE A 95 -11.97 8.76 -2.31
C ILE A 95 -13.46 9.10 -2.42
N HIS A 96 -13.83 10.07 -3.26
CA HIS A 96 -15.22 10.42 -3.50
C HIS A 96 -16.04 9.22 -4.00
N ASP A 97 -15.54 8.49 -5.00
CA ASP A 97 -16.25 7.36 -5.60
C ASP A 97 -16.39 6.18 -4.62
N LEU A 98 -15.38 5.95 -3.77
CA LEU A 98 -15.48 4.95 -2.70
C LEU A 98 -16.55 5.33 -1.68
N LYS A 99 -16.60 6.60 -1.28
CA LYS A 99 -17.63 7.10 -0.36
C LYS A 99 -19.03 7.04 -0.96
N ALA A 100 -19.19 7.39 -2.24
CA ALA A 100 -20.45 7.29 -2.96
C ALA A 100 -20.99 5.85 -3.03
N ARG A 101 -20.09 4.85 -2.97
CA ARG A 101 -20.42 3.43 -2.89
C ARG A 101 -20.68 2.91 -1.47
N GLY A 102 -20.70 3.80 -0.46
CA GLY A 102 -20.96 3.44 0.93
C GLY A 102 -19.73 3.01 1.74
N PHE A 103 -18.52 3.10 1.19
CA PHE A 103 -17.30 2.76 1.94
C PHE A 103 -16.81 3.93 2.79
N THR A 104 -16.24 3.61 3.95
CA THR A 104 -15.46 4.57 4.74
C THR A 104 -13.98 4.28 4.57
N VAL A 105 -13.20 5.30 4.16
CA VAL A 105 -11.74 5.21 4.10
C VAL A 105 -11.16 5.52 5.49
N ARG A 106 -10.31 4.64 6.01
CA ARG A 106 -9.65 4.78 7.31
C ARG A 106 -8.19 4.40 7.21
N ALA A 107 -7.39 4.91 8.15
CA ALA A 107 -6.06 4.37 8.40
C ALA A 107 -6.17 2.89 8.80
N LEU A 108 -5.13 2.11 8.50
CA LEU A 108 -5.08 0.71 8.90
C LEU A 108 -5.14 0.62 10.43
N PRO A 109 -6.09 -0.16 11.00
CA PRO A 109 -6.11 -0.32 12.44
C PRO A 109 -4.86 -1.10 12.87
N TYR A 110 -4.31 -0.73 14.03
CA TYR A 110 -3.12 -1.36 14.65
C TYR A 110 -1.79 -1.09 13.94
N CYS A 111 -1.82 -0.27 12.88
CA CYS A 111 -0.69 0.50 12.38
C CYS A 111 -0.89 1.96 12.86
#